data_AF-A0A2P2IE57-F1
#
_entry.id   AF-A0A2P2IE57-F1
#
_cell.length_a   1.000
_cell.length_b   1.000
_cell.length_c   1.000
_cell.angle_alpha   90.00
_cell.angle_beta   90.00
_cell.angle_gamma   90.00
#
_symmetry.space_group_name_H-M   'P 1'
#
loop_
_entity.id
_entity.type
_entity.pdbx_description
1 polymer ?
#
loop_
_entity_poly.entity_id
_entity_poly.type
_entity_poly.pdbx_seq_one_letter_code
_entity_poly.pdbx_strand_id
1 'polypeptide(L)'
;ENVAACCTECGDACYGGDEDMAFTHWVTKGFVSGGRHNSNEGCQPYSVEECEHHIEGPRPPCEGDVPELVCSETCHEGYEKTYEEDLQYGLEAYVLPQDVTQIQEEIMTNGPVTAAFAVYDDFLSYKSGVYQHETGLLEGYHAVRIIGW
;
A
#
# COMPACT_ATOMS: atom_id res chain seq x y z
N GLU A 1 -6.27 -3.72 4.79
CA GLU A 1 -7.54 -4.30 4.31
C GLU A 1 -8.42 -3.25 3.67
N ASN A 2 -8.96 -2.33 4.48
CA ASN A 2 -10.03 -1.41 4.09
C ASN A 2 -9.74 -0.59 2.83
N VAL A 3 -8.52 -0.04 2.70
CA VAL A 3 -8.09 0.70 1.50
C VAL A 3 -8.28 -0.10 0.22
N ALA A 4 -7.78 -1.33 0.21
CA ALA A 4 -7.80 -2.18 -0.99
C ALA A 4 -9.20 -2.75 -1.26
N ALA A 5 -9.94 -3.13 -0.21
CA ALA A 5 -11.22 -3.81 -0.36
C ALA A 5 -12.41 -2.86 -0.62
N CYS A 6 -12.43 -1.68 0.02
CA CYS A 6 -13.59 -0.79 0.04
C CYS A 6 -13.46 0.45 -0.86
N CYS A 7 -12.26 0.80 -1.32
CA CYS A 7 -12.10 1.87 -2.30
C CYS A 7 -12.35 1.38 -3.73
N THR A 8 -13.63 1.25 -4.10
CA THR A 8 -14.03 0.82 -5.46
C THR A 8 -13.58 1.77 -6.58
N GLU A 9 -13.38 3.06 -6.28
CA GLU A 9 -12.87 4.03 -7.24
C GLU A 9 -11.34 4.04 -7.35
N CYS A 10 -10.63 3.33 -6.47
CA CYS A 10 -9.18 3.21 -6.52
C CYS A 10 -8.70 2.18 -7.54
N GLY A 11 -9.56 1.31 -8.04
CA GLY A 11 -9.17 0.23 -8.96
C GLY A 11 -9.77 -1.11 -8.55
N ASP A 12 -9.07 -2.18 -8.87
CA ASP A 12 -9.56 -3.55 -8.73
C ASP A 12 -8.76 -4.34 -7.68
N ALA A 13 -8.60 -3.71 -6.51
CA ALA A 13 -7.94 -4.27 -5.33
C ALA A 13 -6.61 -4.97 -5.66
N CYS A 14 -6.56 -6.30 -5.59
CA CYS A 14 -5.38 -7.12 -5.83
C CYS A 14 -4.94 -7.20 -7.30
N TYR A 15 -5.73 -6.67 -8.24
CA TYR A 15 -5.38 -6.56 -9.67
C TYR A 15 -4.81 -5.20 -10.06
N GLY A 16 -4.65 -4.29 -9.09
CA GLY A 16 -4.04 -2.98 -9.28
C GLY A 16 -4.96 -1.83 -8.90
N GLY A 17 -4.36 -0.67 -8.67
CA GLY A 17 -5.08 0.53 -8.29
C GLY A 17 -4.30 1.81 -8.52
N ASP A 18 -4.92 2.92 -8.12
CA ASP A 18 -4.51 4.30 -8.30
C ASP A 18 -4.31 4.95 -6.93
N GLU A 19 -3.08 5.41 -6.68
CA GLU A 19 -2.67 5.95 -5.40
C GLU A 19 -3.34 7.30 -5.10
N ASP A 20 -3.54 8.14 -6.12
CA ASP A 20 -4.16 9.46 -5.98
C ASP A 20 -5.63 9.31 -5.57
N MET A 21 -6.32 8.31 -6.14
CA MET A 21 -7.68 7.96 -5.76
C MET A 21 -7.75 7.42 -4.33
N ALA A 22 -6.74 6.68 -3.85
CA ALA A 22 -6.69 6.22 -2.46
C ALA A 22 -6.59 7.38 -1.47
N PHE A 23 -5.74 8.38 -1.75
CA PHE A 23 -5.68 9.59 -0.92
C PHE A 23 -6.98 10.41 -1.00
N THR A 24 -7.59 10.50 -2.18
CA THR A 24 -8.89 11.18 -2.35
C THR A 24 -10.00 10.48 -1.55
N HIS A 25 -10.03 9.14 -1.56
CA HIS A 25 -10.97 8.36 -0.75
C HIS A 25 -10.72 8.57 0.74
N TRP A 26 -9.45 8.60 1.17
CA TRP A 26 -9.10 8.88 2.56
C TRP A 26 -9.63 10.23 3.04
N VAL A 27 -9.56 11.27 2.21
CA VAL A 27 -10.09 12.60 2.55
C VAL A 27 -11.63 12.61 2.59
N THR A 28 -12.27 11.93 1.66
CA THR A 28 -13.73 12.06 1.44
C THR A 28 -14.58 11.05 2.20
N LYS A 29 -14.07 9.84 2.40
CA LYS A 29 -14.78 8.68 2.98
C LYS A 29 -14.05 8.10 4.19
N GLY A 30 -12.74 8.29 4.27
CA GLY A 30 -11.91 7.81 5.37
C GLY A 30 -11.61 6.32 5.27
N PHE A 31 -10.72 5.86 6.15
CA PHE A 31 -10.39 4.44 6.30
C PHE A 31 -10.31 4.08 7.78
N VAL A 32 -10.71 2.86 8.13
CA VAL A 32 -10.55 2.33 9.49
C VAL A 32 -9.13 1.84 9.74
N SER A 33 -8.76 1.70 11.02
CA SER A 33 -7.46 1.14 11.38
C SER A 33 -7.35 -0.36 11.03
N GLY A 34 -6.13 -0.87 10.91
CA GLY A 34 -5.88 -2.28 10.62
C GLY A 34 -4.39 -2.60 10.59
N GLY A 35 -4.01 -3.69 11.25
CA GLY A 35 -2.63 -4.17 11.32
C GLY A 35 -2.32 -5.30 10.35
N ARG A 36 -1.28 -6.06 10.68
CA ARG A 36 -0.84 -7.23 9.91
C ARG A 36 -1.83 -8.40 10.02
N HIS A 37 -1.66 -9.37 9.13
CA HIS A 37 -2.38 -10.63 9.22
C HIS A 37 -2.25 -11.28 10.59
N ASN A 38 -3.37 -11.77 11.14
CA ASN A 38 -3.48 -12.38 12.47
C ASN A 38 -2.96 -11.54 13.66
N SER A 39 -2.86 -10.22 13.51
CA SER A 39 -2.40 -9.34 14.60
C SER A 39 -3.49 -8.97 15.62
N ASN A 40 -4.77 -8.99 15.21
CA ASN A 40 -5.89 -8.37 15.94
C ASN A 40 -5.65 -6.88 16.28
N GLU A 41 -4.78 -6.21 15.53
CA GLU A 41 -4.49 -4.78 15.69
C GLU A 41 -5.43 -3.97 14.78
N GLY A 42 -6.16 -3.03 15.38
CA GLY A 42 -7.09 -2.16 14.66
C GLY A 42 -8.39 -2.83 14.22
N CYS A 43 -9.28 -2.08 13.57
CA CYS A 43 -10.61 -2.52 13.16
C CYS A 43 -10.57 -3.66 12.13
N GLN A 44 -9.69 -3.57 11.12
CA GLN A 44 -9.59 -4.53 10.02
C GLN A 44 -8.14 -4.93 9.72
N PRO A 45 -7.57 -5.88 10.48
CA PRO A 45 -6.29 -6.51 10.15
C PRO A 45 -6.29 -7.11 8.74
N TYR A 46 -5.14 -7.14 8.08
CA TYR A 46 -5.03 -7.65 6.71
C TYR A 46 -5.42 -9.15 6.61
N SER A 47 -6.27 -9.49 5.64
CA SER A 47 -6.80 -10.86 5.52
C SER A 47 -5.84 -11.82 4.81
N VAL A 48 -4.89 -11.31 4.02
CA VAL A 48 -3.93 -12.10 3.24
C VAL A 48 -2.69 -12.44 4.08
N GLU A 49 -2.30 -13.71 4.07
CA GLU A 49 -1.11 -14.20 4.76
C GLU A 49 0.19 -13.69 4.11
N GLU A 50 1.22 -13.47 4.93
CA GLU A 50 2.54 -13.05 4.46
C GLU A 50 3.26 -14.19 3.71
N CYS A 51 3.95 -13.86 2.62
CA CYS A 51 4.69 -14.81 1.79
C CYS A 51 6.05 -14.23 1.35
N GLU A 52 6.96 -15.08 0.86
CA GLU A 52 8.26 -14.64 0.36
C GLU A 52 8.21 -14.25 -1.12
N HIS A 53 8.65 -13.04 -1.43
CA HIS A 53 8.77 -12.53 -2.80
C HIS A 53 10.19 -12.73 -3.33
N HIS A 54 10.35 -13.59 -4.33
CA HIS A 54 11.61 -13.79 -5.10
C HIS A 54 12.85 -14.17 -4.27
N ILE A 55 12.66 -14.67 -3.04
CA ILE A 55 13.71 -15.13 -2.15
C ILE A 55 13.30 -16.42 -1.45
N GLU A 56 14.29 -17.16 -0.95
CA GLU A 56 14.05 -18.28 -0.02
C GLU A 56 13.96 -17.76 1.41
N GLY A 57 12.95 -18.21 2.16
CA GLY A 57 12.71 -17.77 3.52
C GLY A 57 11.83 -18.74 4.31
N PRO A 58 11.49 -18.40 5.56
CA PRO A 58 10.68 -19.25 6.43
C PRO A 58 9.20 -19.29 6.06
N ARG A 59 8.70 -18.34 5.26
CA ARG A 59 7.31 -18.30 4.76
C ARG A 59 7.19 -19.02 3.42
N PRO A 60 5.98 -19.48 3.02
CA PRO A 60 5.76 -20.01 1.68
C PRO A 60 6.08 -18.95 0.61
N PRO A 61 6.48 -19.37 -0.61
CA PRO A 61 6.61 -18.43 -1.72
C PRO A 61 5.24 -17.81 -2.04
N CYS A 62 5.25 -16.57 -2.52
CA CYS A 62 4.04 -15.90 -3.01
C CYS A 62 3.58 -16.50 -4.34
N GLU A 63 2.89 -17.64 -4.25
CA GLU A 63 2.34 -18.39 -5.37
C GLU A 63 0.88 -18.73 -5.09
N GLY A 64 0.05 -18.76 -6.14
CA GLY A 64 -1.36 -19.15 -6.04
C GLY A 64 -2.31 -18.16 -6.68
N ASP A 65 -3.60 -18.37 -6.41
CA ASP A 65 -4.66 -17.50 -6.89
C ASP A 65 -4.59 -16.13 -6.19
N VAL A 66 -4.90 -15.08 -6.95
CA VAL A 66 -5.02 -13.72 -6.42
C VAL A 66 -6.13 -13.72 -5.36
N PRO A 67 -5.85 -13.31 -4.11
CA PRO A 67 -6.85 -13.33 -3.06
C PRO A 67 -8.00 -12.36 -3.40
N GLU A 68 -9.22 -12.80 -3.14
CA GLU A 68 -10.39 -11.93 -3.24
C GLU A 68 -10.54 -11.14 -1.94
N LEU A 69 -10.48 -9.82 -2.03
CA LEU A 69 -10.75 -8.92 -0.92
C LEU A 69 -12.21 -8.45 -1.00
N VAL A 70 -12.97 -8.69 0.05
CA VAL A 70 -14.38 -8.29 0.13
C VAL A 70 -14.50 -7.08 1.04
N CYS A 71 -15.09 -5.99 0.53
CA CYS A 71 -15.38 -4.84 1.37
C CYS A 71 -16.36 -5.25 2.49
N SER A 72 -15.97 -4.93 3.73
CA SER A 72 -16.84 -5.05 4.91
C SER A 72 -16.83 -3.72 5.66
N GLU A 73 -18.00 -3.25 6.07
CA GLU A 73 -18.15 -2.06 6.92
C GLU A 73 -18.32 -2.47 8.40
N THR A 74 -17.53 -3.47 8.82
CA THR A 74 -17.54 -3.99 10.19
C THR A 74 -16.12 -4.23 10.68
N CYS A 75 -15.88 -4.00 11.97
CA CYS A 75 -14.63 -4.38 12.62
C CYS A 75 -14.65 -5.85 13.04
N HIS A 76 -13.47 -6.44 13.26
CA HIS A 76 -13.37 -7.79 13.78
C HIS A 76 -13.97 -7.91 15.19
N GLU A 77 -14.37 -9.12 15.56
CA GLU A 77 -14.94 -9.39 16.88
C GLU A 77 -13.94 -9.05 18.00
N GLY A 78 -14.42 -8.34 19.03
CA GLY A 78 -13.61 -7.94 20.18
C GLY A 78 -12.87 -6.60 20.02
N TYR A 79 -12.95 -5.93 18.88
CA TYR A 79 -12.48 -4.55 18.74
C TYR A 79 -13.40 -3.58 19.50
N GLU A 80 -12.82 -2.56 20.12
CA GLU A 80 -13.52 -1.68 21.08
C GLU A 80 -14.52 -0.73 20.41
N LYS A 81 -14.19 -0.21 19.21
CA LYS A 81 -14.99 0.80 18.49
C LYS A 81 -15.81 0.19 17.37
N THR A 82 -16.87 0.87 16.94
CA THR A 82 -17.54 0.53 15.67
C THR A 82 -16.69 0.92 14.46
N TYR A 83 -17.10 0.45 13.27
CA TYR A 83 -16.47 0.83 12.01
C TYR A 83 -16.48 2.35 11.82
N GLU A 84 -17.64 2.98 12.01
CA GLU A 84 -17.85 4.42 11.82
C GLU A 84 -17.06 5.25 12.84
N GLU A 85 -16.94 4.77 14.08
CA GLU A 85 -16.16 5.44 15.13
C GLU A 85 -14.65 5.37 14.90
N ASP A 86 -14.19 4.41 14.09
CA ASP A 86 -12.77 4.20 13.81
C ASP A 86 -12.31 4.79 12.46
N LEU A 87 -13.23 5.35 11.66
CA LEU A 87 -12.89 6.02 10.41
C LEU A 87 -11.94 7.21 10.67
N GLN A 88 -10.80 7.18 9.99
CA GLN A 88 -9.81 8.25 9.98
C GLN A 88 -9.79 8.92 8.63
N TYR A 89 -9.75 10.24 8.63
CA TYR A 89 -9.83 11.07 7.43
C TYR A 89 -8.56 11.87 7.20
N GLY A 90 -8.17 11.99 5.94
CA GLY A 90 -7.15 12.94 5.50
C GLY A 90 -7.72 14.36 5.49
N LEU A 91 -6.84 15.36 5.63
CA LEU A 91 -7.24 16.75 5.48
C LEU A 91 -7.32 17.16 4.00
N GLU A 92 -6.29 16.80 3.23
CA GLU A 92 -6.13 17.13 1.83
C GLU A 92 -5.33 16.03 1.12
N ALA A 93 -5.58 15.88 -0.18
CA ALA A 93 -4.82 15.02 -1.08
C ALA A 93 -4.28 15.88 -2.23
N TYR A 94 -2.98 15.77 -2.51
CA TYR A 94 -2.31 16.54 -3.56
C TYR A 94 -1.16 15.74 -4.17
N VAL A 95 -0.82 16.09 -5.41
CA VAL A 95 0.28 15.49 -6.16
C VAL A 95 1.47 16.44 -6.14
N LEU A 96 2.64 15.91 -5.79
CA LEU A 96 3.88 16.65 -5.87
C LEU A 96 4.36 16.74 -7.32
N PRO A 97 4.98 17.86 -7.73
CA PRO A 97 5.65 17.92 -9.01
C PRO A 97 6.83 16.94 -9.04
N GLN A 98 7.21 16.52 -10.26
CA GLN A 98 8.40 15.70 -10.49
C GLN A 98 9.69 16.53 -10.33
N ASP A 99 9.93 17.01 -9.11
CA ASP A 99 11.07 17.82 -8.72
C ASP A 99 11.67 17.28 -7.42
N VAL A 100 12.94 16.90 -7.49
CA VAL A 100 13.65 16.26 -6.36
C VAL A 100 13.66 17.16 -5.13
N THR A 101 13.86 18.47 -5.30
CA THR A 101 13.95 19.41 -4.18
C THR A 101 12.61 19.50 -3.47
N GLN A 102 11.51 19.60 -4.23
CA GLN A 102 10.17 19.68 -3.65
C GLN A 102 9.75 18.38 -2.95
N ILE A 103 10.11 17.22 -3.52
CA ILE A 103 9.86 15.92 -2.87
C ILE A 103 10.66 15.80 -1.56
N GLN A 104 11.92 16.25 -1.56
CA GLN A 104 12.75 16.26 -0.34
C GLN A 104 12.17 17.20 0.73
N GLU A 105 11.79 18.42 0.34
CA GLU A 105 11.15 19.40 1.23
C GLU A 105 9.86 18.85 1.83
N GLU A 106 9.03 18.18 1.03
CA GLU A 106 7.79 17.55 1.49
C GLU A 106 8.08 16.48 2.55
N ILE A 107 9.01 15.56 2.25
CA ILE A 107 9.37 14.48 3.18
C ILE A 107 9.91 15.03 4.51
N MET A 108 10.74 16.06 4.46
CA MET A 108 11.29 16.70 5.66
C MET A 108 10.24 17.44 6.49
N THR A 109 9.21 17.99 5.84
CA THR A 109 8.23 18.85 6.50
C THR A 109 7.03 18.06 7.02
N ASN A 110 6.50 17.15 6.19
CA ASN A 110 5.22 16.48 6.41
C ASN A 110 5.35 14.96 6.58
N GLY A 111 6.53 14.39 6.27
CA GLY A 111 6.82 12.96 6.43
C GLY A 111 6.73 12.18 5.11
N PRO A 112 6.74 10.84 5.17
CA PRO A 112 6.84 9.98 3.99
C PRO A 112 5.78 10.25 2.92
N VAL A 113 6.17 10.10 1.66
CA VAL A 113 5.30 10.26 0.48
C VAL A 113 5.16 8.96 -0.29
N THR A 114 4.08 8.81 -1.06
CA THR A 114 3.88 7.68 -1.97
C THR A 114 4.38 8.05 -3.36
N ALA A 115 4.99 7.09 -4.06
CA ALA A 115 5.38 7.21 -5.46
C ALA A 115 5.18 5.88 -6.18
N ALA A 116 5.03 5.90 -7.50
CA ALA A 116 5.05 4.71 -8.32
C ALA A 116 6.29 4.71 -9.22
N PHE A 117 6.87 3.53 -9.47
CA PHE A 117 7.96 3.38 -10.43
C PHE A 117 7.83 2.08 -11.24
N ALA A 118 8.47 2.07 -12.41
CA ALA A 118 8.51 0.90 -13.28
C ALA A 118 9.46 -0.17 -12.69
N VAL A 119 8.96 -1.38 -12.53
CA VAL A 119 9.72 -2.55 -12.08
C VAL A 119 10.13 -3.37 -13.30
N TYR A 120 11.42 -3.70 -13.36
CA TYR A 120 12.02 -4.53 -14.40
C TYR A 120 12.57 -5.82 -13.78
N ASP A 121 12.84 -6.85 -14.61
CA ASP A 121 13.35 -8.16 -14.16
C ASP A 121 14.55 -8.04 -13.19
N ASP A 122 15.50 -7.14 -13.51
CA ASP A 122 16.71 -6.97 -12.73
C ASP A 122 16.46 -6.43 -11.31
N PHE A 123 15.37 -5.67 -11.11
CA PHE A 123 14.94 -5.19 -9.79
C PHE A 123 14.61 -6.34 -8.82
N LEU A 124 14.00 -7.42 -9.31
CA LEU A 124 13.60 -8.56 -8.47
C LEU A 124 14.79 -9.25 -7.82
N SER A 125 15.98 -9.09 -8.41
CA SER A 125 17.24 -9.64 -7.92
C SER A 125 18.03 -8.68 -7.02
N TYR A 126 17.55 -7.44 -6.82
CA TYR A 126 18.23 -6.43 -6.01
C TYR A 126 18.50 -6.90 -4.57
N LYS A 127 19.71 -6.62 -4.06
CA LYS A 127 20.14 -7.01 -2.70
C LYS A 127 20.63 -5.86 -1.84
N SER A 128 21.36 -4.91 -2.43
CA SER A 128 21.97 -3.78 -1.70
C SER A 128 22.51 -2.73 -2.66
N GLY A 129 22.71 -1.51 -2.16
CA GLY A 129 23.30 -0.40 -2.90
C GLY A 129 22.27 0.64 -3.34
N VAL A 130 22.42 1.14 -4.56
CA VAL A 130 21.45 2.04 -5.19
C VAL A 130 21.05 1.39 -6.50
N TYR A 131 19.79 0.96 -6.59
CA TYR A 131 19.26 0.34 -7.80
C TYR A 131 19.28 1.33 -8.97
N GLN A 132 19.76 0.84 -10.12
CA GLN A 132 19.64 1.48 -11.42
C GLN A 132 19.33 0.36 -12.41
N HIS A 133 18.29 0.54 -13.21
CA HIS A 133 17.93 -0.44 -14.23
C HIS A 133 19.03 -0.55 -15.30
N GLU A 134 19.43 -1.77 -15.63
CA GLU A 134 20.43 -2.06 -16.66
C GLU A 134 19.92 -3.06 -17.71
N THR A 135 19.13 -4.06 -17.30
CA THR A 135 18.69 -5.16 -18.18
C THR A 135 17.32 -5.71 -17.81
N GLY A 136 16.71 -6.47 -18.70
CA GLY A 136 15.43 -7.13 -18.43
C GLY A 136 14.22 -6.40 -19.00
N LEU A 137 13.10 -7.10 -19.01
CA LEU A 137 11.82 -6.59 -19.50
C LEU A 137 11.08 -5.85 -18.40
N LEU A 138 10.11 -5.04 -18.82
CA LEU A 138 9.18 -4.35 -17.91
C LEU A 138 8.20 -5.39 -17.36
N GLU A 139 8.21 -5.56 -16.04
CA GLU A 139 7.29 -6.46 -15.33
C GLU A 139 6.01 -5.74 -14.88
N GLY A 140 6.09 -4.42 -14.64
CA GLY A 140 4.94 -3.62 -14.30
C GLY A 140 5.30 -2.31 -13.60
N TYR A 141 4.34 -1.77 -12.86
CA TYR A 141 4.50 -0.57 -12.03
C TYR A 141 4.19 -0.92 -10.58
N HIS A 142 4.91 -0.30 -9.65
CA HIS A 142 4.76 -0.57 -8.23
C HIS A 142 4.74 0.70 -7.40
N ALA A 143 3.72 0.81 -6.56
CA ALA A 143 3.59 1.85 -5.54
C ALA A 143 4.53 1.58 -4.38
N VAL A 144 5.27 2.59 -3.94
CA VAL A 144 6.20 2.53 -2.81
C VAL A 144 6.06 3.76 -1.93
N ARG A 145 6.54 3.62 -0.69
CA ARG A 145 6.66 4.72 0.26
C ARG A 145 8.11 5.21 0.30
N ILE A 146 8.33 6.45 -0.11
CA ILE A 146 9.63 7.12 0.02
C ILE A 146 9.71 7.74 1.42
N ILE A 147 10.75 7.37 2.17
CA ILE A 147 10.96 7.81 3.56
C ILE A 147 12.17 8.73 3.74
N GLY A 148 12.95 8.97 2.70
CA GLY A 148 14.19 9.74 2.75
C GLY A 148 15.01 9.60 1.47
N TRP A 149 16.25 10.09 1.52
CA TRP A 149 17.23 10.09 0.43
C TRP A 149 18.66 9.99 0.97
#